data_AF-A0A4Q9DTC8-F1
#
_entry.id   AF-A0A4Q9DTC8-F1
#
_cell.length_a   1.000
_cell.length_b   1.000
_cell.length_c   1.000
_cell.angle_alpha   90.00
_cell.angle_beta   90.00
_cell.angle_gamma   90.00
#
_symmetry.space_group_name_H-M   'P 1'
#
loop_
_entity.id
_entity.type
_entity.pdbx_description
1 polymer ?
#
loop_
_entity_poly.entity_id
_entity_poly.type
_entity_poly.pdbx_seq_one_letter_code
_entity_poly.pdbx_strand_id
1 'polypeptide(L)'
;MTVAFIHSNEPRLRQFLKCLAIPHTSLTPEPGTYETLIQWGGFVQEQPGQRRLQPVQSVLRTRNAAKTSQLLRLHGMKPELDKEPSAAGYAYLYQIPVFHLEPLAVFERRHTATFYHSSKPQPVRYIEMEGASGFHAGRAKREAVKAIYALGLDYGIVTVGVRDAMEPVDIVRVDAEPKLTGRWAELFADAMFRYGEELQRERELRERPLTIGMDPEFLLRDHAGEVVFASQFMDKEGKAGCDSIVLPDRSKVYPLVELRPLPSPDIRELIINLQRTMQLAARKIGDSSLEWLAGGMPVKGFPLGGHIHFGNVQLNVHLLRALDNYVALPLLLLEDVTTGQRRPKYGFLGDFRRKSSLRFEYRTLPSWILSPAVTKGTLALAKLVATHYLELTRLPLQYADVQVSYYNGDKAALRDIVTGLWGELEALPSYAQYRAYLEPFKKLVMDMKSWDEQVDFRKRWKITPANEKSSADYQIMV
;
A
#
# COMPACT_ATOMS: atom_id res chain seq x y z
N MET A 1 -15.70 -1.54 -25.48
CA MET A 1 -15.66 -0.70 -24.27
C MET A 1 -15.12 -1.54 -23.13
N THR A 2 -14.22 -1.00 -22.32
CA THR A 2 -13.46 -1.72 -21.28
C THR A 2 -14.28 -2.02 -20.03
N VAL A 3 -15.22 -1.14 -19.68
CA VAL A 3 -15.92 -1.15 -18.39
C VAL A 3 -17.43 -1.02 -18.56
N ALA A 4 -18.19 -1.69 -17.68
CA ALA A 4 -19.63 -1.48 -17.53
C ALA A 4 -20.05 -1.46 -16.06
N PHE A 5 -21.15 -0.77 -15.77
CA PHE A 5 -21.78 -0.73 -14.46
C PHE A 5 -22.92 -1.75 -14.37
N ILE A 6 -22.86 -2.66 -13.41
CA ILE A 6 -23.91 -3.67 -13.17
C ILE A 6 -24.67 -3.37 -11.89
N HIS A 7 -26.00 -3.40 -11.94
CA HIS A 7 -26.86 -2.99 -10.84
C HIS A 7 -28.18 -3.76 -10.77
N SER A 8 -28.83 -3.79 -9.61
CA SER A 8 -30.11 -4.46 -9.34
C SER A 8 -31.36 -3.64 -9.74
N ASN A 9 -31.20 -2.62 -10.59
CA ASN A 9 -32.26 -1.65 -10.96
C ASN A 9 -33.01 -0.99 -9.78
N GLU A 10 -32.32 -0.76 -8.67
CA GLU A 10 -32.92 -0.17 -7.48
C GLU A 10 -33.34 1.31 -7.72
N PRO A 11 -34.51 1.75 -7.22
CA PRO A 11 -35.00 3.12 -7.44
C PRO A 11 -34.01 4.22 -7.01
N ARG A 12 -33.18 3.96 -5.99
CA ARG A 12 -32.17 4.89 -5.49
C ARG A 12 -31.06 5.22 -6.51
N LEU A 13 -30.89 4.42 -7.55
CA LEU A 13 -29.87 4.64 -8.58
C LEU A 13 -30.34 5.52 -9.73
N ARG A 14 -31.64 5.85 -9.84
CA ARG A 14 -32.19 6.59 -10.99
C ARG A 14 -31.48 7.91 -11.27
N GLN A 15 -31.09 8.66 -10.23
CA GLN A 15 -30.37 9.91 -10.43
C GLN A 15 -28.92 9.65 -10.86
N PHE A 16 -28.26 8.67 -10.26
CA PHE A 16 -26.90 8.27 -10.64
C PHE A 16 -26.80 7.79 -12.08
N LEU A 17 -27.73 6.94 -12.53
CA LEU A 17 -27.74 6.42 -13.90
C LEU A 17 -27.88 7.53 -14.95
N LYS A 18 -28.51 8.66 -14.62
CA LYS A 18 -28.58 9.83 -15.53
C LYS A 18 -27.24 10.54 -15.70
N CYS A 19 -26.34 10.44 -14.72
CA CYS A 19 -25.01 11.03 -14.78
C CYS A 19 -23.99 10.08 -15.42
N LEU A 20 -24.31 8.78 -15.51
CA LEU A 20 -23.36 7.74 -15.89
C LEU A 20 -23.04 7.78 -17.39
N ALA A 21 -21.75 7.94 -17.71
CA ALA A 21 -21.24 8.01 -19.09
C ALA A 21 -20.60 6.69 -19.57
N ILE A 22 -20.88 5.57 -18.89
CA ILE A 22 -20.43 4.23 -19.28
C ILE A 22 -21.65 3.30 -19.46
N PRO A 23 -21.53 2.21 -20.24
CA PRO A 23 -22.61 1.23 -20.37
C PRO A 23 -23.05 0.72 -19.00
N HIS A 24 -24.35 0.53 -18.83
CA HIS A 24 -24.89 -0.09 -17.63
C HIS A 24 -25.97 -1.12 -17.95
N THR A 25 -26.11 -2.11 -17.08
CA THR A 25 -27.06 -3.20 -17.25
C THR A 25 -27.58 -3.69 -15.89
N SER A 26 -28.82 -4.19 -15.89
CA SER A 26 -29.38 -4.94 -14.76
C SER A 26 -29.33 -6.45 -14.93
N LEU A 27 -28.87 -6.90 -16.09
CA LEU A 27 -28.67 -8.31 -16.42
C LEU A 27 -27.18 -8.63 -16.36
N THR A 28 -26.85 -9.84 -15.95
CA THR A 28 -25.48 -10.35 -16.02
C THR A 28 -25.06 -10.42 -17.50
N PRO A 29 -24.02 -9.68 -17.92
CA PRO A 29 -23.57 -9.72 -19.30
C PRO A 29 -22.93 -11.07 -19.61
N GLU A 30 -22.88 -11.43 -20.90
CA GLU A 30 -22.15 -12.60 -21.36
C GLU A 30 -20.66 -12.49 -21.00
N PRO A 31 -19.99 -13.58 -20.62
CA PRO A 31 -18.56 -13.57 -20.29
C PRO A 31 -17.71 -12.92 -21.38
N GLY A 32 -16.79 -12.03 -21.00
CA GLY A 32 -15.90 -11.35 -21.93
C GLY A 32 -16.49 -10.14 -22.67
N THR A 33 -17.80 -9.83 -22.49
CA THR A 33 -18.41 -8.61 -23.06
C THR A 33 -17.71 -7.34 -22.58
N TYR A 34 -17.35 -7.31 -21.30
CA TYR A 34 -16.62 -6.22 -20.66
C TYR A 34 -15.42 -6.79 -19.91
N GLU A 35 -14.31 -6.06 -19.92
CA GLU A 35 -13.12 -6.50 -19.18
C GLU A 35 -13.29 -6.35 -17.69
N THR A 36 -13.90 -5.25 -17.25
CA THR A 36 -14.16 -4.98 -15.83
C THR A 36 -15.62 -4.60 -15.62
N LEU A 37 -16.26 -5.23 -14.63
CA LEU A 37 -17.60 -4.83 -14.18
C LEU A 37 -17.50 -4.04 -12.87
N ILE A 38 -18.10 -2.85 -12.84
CA ILE A 38 -18.27 -2.08 -11.61
C ILE A 38 -19.59 -2.50 -11.00
N GLN A 39 -19.54 -3.20 -9.87
CA GLN A 39 -20.70 -3.86 -9.31
C GLN A 39 -21.36 -3.06 -8.19
N TRP A 40 -22.64 -2.74 -8.35
CA TRP A 40 -23.43 -2.12 -7.31
C TRP A 40 -24.36 -3.09 -6.59
N GLY A 41 -24.22 -3.17 -5.26
CA GLY A 41 -25.07 -3.98 -4.40
C GLY A 41 -24.69 -5.46 -4.34
N GLY A 42 -25.44 -6.21 -3.54
CA GLY A 42 -25.15 -7.61 -3.20
C GLY A 42 -25.88 -8.68 -4.01
N PHE A 43 -26.66 -8.30 -5.03
CA PHE A 43 -27.61 -9.21 -5.70
C PHE A 43 -27.12 -9.77 -7.05
N VAL A 44 -25.88 -9.48 -7.44
CA VAL A 44 -25.32 -9.97 -8.71
C VAL A 44 -24.45 -11.18 -8.43
N GLN A 45 -24.71 -12.29 -9.13
CA GLN A 45 -23.88 -13.49 -9.05
C GLN A 45 -22.49 -13.21 -9.61
N GLU A 46 -21.46 -13.55 -8.84
CA GLU A 46 -20.06 -13.44 -9.25
C GLU A 46 -19.70 -14.62 -10.17
N GLN A 47 -19.18 -14.31 -11.35
CA GLN A 47 -18.64 -15.31 -12.27
C GLN A 47 -17.12 -15.42 -12.07
N PRO A 48 -16.56 -16.64 -11.95
CA PRO A 48 -15.12 -16.84 -11.87
C PRO A 48 -14.37 -16.21 -13.05
N GLY A 49 -13.23 -15.58 -12.79
CA GLY A 49 -12.37 -14.99 -13.82
C GLY A 49 -12.82 -13.62 -14.38
N GLN A 50 -14.05 -13.18 -14.13
CA GLN A 50 -14.48 -11.83 -14.50
C GLN A 50 -13.90 -10.80 -13.52
N ARG A 51 -13.17 -9.81 -14.03
CA ARG A 51 -12.68 -8.71 -13.16
C ARG A 51 -13.84 -7.84 -12.73
N ARG A 52 -13.84 -7.50 -11.43
CA ARG A 52 -14.89 -6.72 -10.80
C ARG A 52 -14.33 -5.71 -9.82
N LEU A 53 -14.97 -4.55 -9.77
CA LEU A 53 -14.87 -3.64 -8.64
C LEU A 53 -16.08 -3.85 -7.73
N GLN A 54 -15.83 -3.78 -6.43
CA GLN A 54 -16.74 -3.94 -5.31
C GLN A 54 -17.29 -5.37 -5.14
N PRO A 55 -16.44 -6.35 -4.77
CA PRO A 55 -16.87 -7.72 -4.51
C PRO A 55 -18.01 -7.80 -3.48
N VAL A 56 -18.97 -8.69 -3.71
CA VAL A 56 -20.15 -8.90 -2.85
C VAL A 56 -19.72 -9.22 -1.44
N GLN A 57 -18.71 -10.10 -1.28
CA GLN A 57 -18.24 -10.52 0.02
C GLN A 57 -17.70 -9.36 0.86
N SER A 58 -17.03 -8.39 0.22
CA SER A 58 -16.54 -7.18 0.88
C SER A 58 -17.68 -6.26 1.31
N VAL A 59 -18.75 -6.13 0.49
CA VAL A 59 -19.96 -5.38 0.86
C VAL A 59 -20.71 -6.06 2.01
N LEU A 60 -20.88 -7.39 1.96
CA LEU A 60 -21.55 -8.14 3.03
C LEU A 60 -20.80 -8.05 4.36
N ARG A 61 -19.45 -8.02 4.31
CA ARG A 61 -18.61 -7.82 5.49
C ARG A 61 -18.90 -6.50 6.19
N THR A 62 -19.11 -5.41 5.45
CA THR A 62 -19.38 -4.10 6.08
C THR A 62 -20.75 -4.01 6.75
N ARG A 63 -21.66 -4.97 6.49
CA ARG A 63 -22.95 -5.07 7.19
C ARG A 63 -22.81 -5.63 8.61
N ASN A 64 -21.66 -6.20 8.97
CA ASN A 64 -21.36 -6.65 10.32
C ASN A 64 -20.40 -5.66 11.02
N ALA A 65 -20.95 -4.84 11.93
CA ALA A 65 -20.20 -3.78 12.60
C ALA A 65 -19.01 -4.31 13.43
N ALA A 66 -19.16 -5.47 14.08
CA ALA A 66 -18.08 -6.08 14.86
C ALA A 66 -16.91 -6.52 13.97
N LYS A 67 -17.18 -7.24 12.88
CA LYS A 67 -16.16 -7.64 11.90
C LYS A 67 -15.49 -6.45 11.23
N THR A 68 -16.27 -5.43 10.88
CA THR A 68 -15.77 -4.18 10.31
C THR A 68 -14.81 -3.49 11.28
N SER A 69 -15.22 -3.32 12.53
CA SER A 69 -14.38 -2.73 13.58
C SER A 69 -13.10 -3.52 13.82
N GLN A 70 -13.18 -4.86 13.84
CA GLN A 70 -12.01 -5.71 14.01
C GLN A 70 -10.98 -5.49 12.90
N LEU A 71 -11.41 -5.48 11.63
CA LEU A 71 -10.50 -5.28 10.50
C LEU A 71 -9.93 -3.86 10.46
N LEU A 72 -10.73 -2.85 10.76
CA LEU A 72 -10.22 -1.48 10.83
C LEU A 72 -9.13 -1.33 11.91
N ARG A 73 -9.34 -1.94 13.09
CA ARG A 73 -8.32 -1.98 14.17
C ARG A 73 -7.06 -2.72 13.77
N LEU A 74 -7.20 -3.83 13.05
CA LEU A 74 -6.08 -4.61 12.53
C LEU A 74 -5.16 -3.76 11.65
N HIS A 75 -5.76 -2.89 10.84
CA HIS A 75 -5.06 -1.91 10.01
C HIS A 75 -4.66 -0.64 10.79
N GLY A 76 -4.74 -0.60 12.13
CA GLY A 76 -4.30 0.53 12.94
C GLY A 76 -5.22 1.76 12.90
N MET A 77 -6.47 1.62 12.44
CA MET A 77 -7.49 2.67 12.52
C MET A 77 -8.30 2.57 13.81
N LYS A 78 -8.92 3.68 14.23
CA LYS A 78 -9.83 3.74 15.39
C LYS A 78 -11.30 3.74 14.91
N PRO A 79 -12.01 2.60 14.92
CA PRO A 79 -13.42 2.58 14.52
C PRO A 79 -14.34 3.01 15.68
N GLU A 80 -15.29 3.88 15.37
CA GLU A 80 -16.37 4.34 16.26
C GLU A 80 -17.73 4.13 15.56
N LEU A 81 -17.96 2.90 15.05
CA LEU A 81 -19.09 2.56 14.17
C LEU A 81 -20.43 2.38 14.90
N ASP A 82 -20.40 2.05 16.19
CA ASP A 82 -21.59 1.66 16.98
C ASP A 82 -22.33 2.86 17.59
N LYS A 83 -21.78 4.06 17.47
CA LYS A 83 -22.41 5.29 17.95
C LYS A 83 -23.05 6.00 16.77
N GLU A 84 -24.31 6.42 16.93
CA GLU A 84 -24.86 7.46 16.06
C GLU A 84 -23.82 8.60 15.98
N PRO A 85 -23.52 9.17 14.80
CA PRO A 85 -22.56 10.26 14.64
C PRO A 85 -23.02 11.53 15.37
N SER A 86 -23.12 11.49 16.68
CA SER A 86 -23.48 12.65 17.47
C SER A 86 -22.31 13.61 17.35
N ALA A 87 -22.63 14.87 17.04
CA ALA A 87 -21.65 15.93 16.93
C ALA A 87 -20.87 16.18 18.22
N ALA A 88 -21.33 15.62 19.35
CA ALA A 88 -20.72 15.74 20.65
C ALA A 88 -19.36 15.02 20.67
N GLY A 89 -18.30 15.79 20.42
CA GLY A 89 -16.92 15.37 20.64
C GLY A 89 -16.01 15.32 19.42
N TYR A 90 -16.47 15.75 18.24
CA TYR A 90 -15.61 15.94 17.05
C TYR A 90 -15.54 17.42 16.67
N ALA A 91 -14.32 17.97 16.62
CA ALA A 91 -14.04 19.31 16.10
C ALA A 91 -14.31 19.39 14.59
N TYR A 92 -13.96 18.32 13.85
CA TYR A 92 -14.27 18.20 12.42
C TYR A 92 -14.91 16.86 12.11
N LEU A 93 -15.86 16.86 11.18
CA LEU A 93 -16.45 15.65 10.64
C LEU A 93 -16.45 15.74 9.12
N TYR A 94 -15.70 14.84 8.48
CA TYR A 94 -15.55 14.79 7.04
C TYR A 94 -16.29 13.60 6.44
N GLN A 95 -16.88 13.78 5.27
CA GLN A 95 -17.31 12.70 4.39
C GLN A 95 -16.40 12.68 3.16
N ILE A 96 -15.76 11.54 2.94
CA ILE A 96 -14.79 11.33 1.87
C ILE A 96 -15.34 10.24 0.95
N PRO A 97 -15.90 10.61 -0.22
CA PRO A 97 -16.15 9.66 -1.29
C PRO A 97 -14.82 9.17 -1.84
N VAL A 98 -14.68 7.85 -1.94
CA VAL A 98 -13.47 7.18 -2.44
C VAL A 98 -13.88 6.27 -3.57
N PHE A 99 -13.13 6.30 -4.65
CA PHE A 99 -13.25 5.36 -5.75
C PHE A 99 -11.84 4.96 -6.21
N HIS A 100 -11.58 3.65 -6.23
CA HIS A 100 -10.39 3.08 -6.85
C HIS A 100 -9.07 3.74 -6.39
N LEU A 101 -8.82 3.69 -5.07
CA LEU A 101 -7.65 4.27 -4.40
C LEU A 101 -7.57 5.82 -4.40
N GLU A 102 -8.58 6.52 -4.92
CA GLU A 102 -8.62 7.98 -5.00
C GLU A 102 -9.76 8.58 -4.16
N PRO A 103 -9.48 9.56 -3.29
CA PRO A 103 -10.52 10.39 -2.70
C PRO A 103 -11.04 11.38 -3.74
N LEU A 104 -12.34 11.35 -4.04
CA LEU A 104 -12.96 12.16 -5.08
C LEU A 104 -13.20 13.60 -4.67
N ALA A 105 -13.52 13.82 -3.39
CA ALA A 105 -13.79 15.13 -2.81
C ALA A 105 -13.70 15.07 -1.28
N VAL A 106 -13.76 16.23 -0.63
CA VAL A 106 -13.87 16.35 0.83
C VAL A 106 -15.12 17.17 1.14
N PHE A 107 -16.01 16.58 1.93
CA PHE A 107 -17.20 17.27 2.42
C PHE A 107 -17.08 17.48 3.92
N GLU A 108 -17.15 18.71 4.40
CA GLU A 108 -17.10 19.03 5.82
C GLU A 108 -18.51 19.33 6.35
N ARG A 109 -18.83 18.80 7.53
CA ARG A 109 -20.05 19.16 8.24
C ARG A 109 -19.98 20.61 8.69
N ARG A 110 -20.93 21.46 8.26
CA ARG A 110 -21.08 22.78 8.89
C ARG A 110 -21.81 22.67 10.22
N HIS A 111 -21.25 23.30 11.24
CA HIS A 111 -21.99 23.62 12.45
C HIS A 111 -22.97 24.75 12.09
N THR A 112 -24.27 24.45 12.04
CA THR A 112 -25.28 25.50 12.05
C THR A 112 -25.23 26.14 13.43
N ALA A 113 -24.90 27.43 13.49
CA ALA A 113 -25.02 28.22 14.71
C ALA A 113 -26.42 27.99 15.27
N THR A 114 -26.49 27.56 16.53
CA THR A 114 -27.74 27.46 17.30
C THR A 114 -28.34 28.85 17.43
N PHE A 115 -29.13 29.25 16.44
CA PHE A 115 -30.11 30.32 16.64
C PHE A 115 -31.17 29.75 17.57
N TYR A 116 -31.20 30.31 18.79
CA TYR A 116 -32.26 30.08 19.76
C TYR A 116 -33.61 30.31 19.05
N HIS A 117 -34.50 29.29 19.08
CA HIS A 117 -35.90 29.26 18.59
C HIS A 117 -36.29 28.34 17.42
N SER A 118 -35.69 27.15 17.25
CA SER A 118 -36.41 26.08 16.54
C SER A 118 -36.30 24.72 17.24
N SER A 119 -37.43 24.22 17.72
CA SER A 119 -37.62 22.88 18.33
C SER A 119 -37.64 21.73 17.32
N LYS A 120 -37.23 21.96 16.06
CA LYS A 120 -37.04 20.91 15.05
C LYS A 120 -35.55 20.69 14.81
N PRO A 121 -35.05 19.44 14.85
CA PRO A 121 -33.66 19.15 14.49
C PRO A 121 -33.42 19.58 13.05
N GLN A 122 -32.51 20.54 12.85
CA GLN A 122 -32.14 20.96 11.51
C GLN A 122 -31.34 19.84 10.81
N PRO A 123 -31.53 19.63 9.49
CA PRO A 123 -30.77 18.63 8.76
C PRO A 123 -29.28 18.97 8.79
N VAL A 124 -28.45 17.98 9.15
CA VAL A 124 -26.99 18.12 9.12
C VAL A 124 -26.57 18.37 7.67
N ARG A 125 -25.94 19.53 7.41
CA ARG A 125 -25.48 19.90 6.07
C ARG A 125 -23.98 19.71 5.94
N TYR A 126 -23.60 18.98 4.90
CA TYR A 126 -22.22 18.83 4.45
C TYR A 126 -21.96 19.74 3.27
N ILE A 127 -20.77 20.35 3.22
CA ILE A 127 -20.36 21.25 2.14
C ILE A 127 -19.04 20.78 1.58
N GLU A 128 -18.98 20.71 0.24
CA GLU A 128 -17.75 20.39 -0.48
C GLU A 128 -16.71 21.49 -0.21
N MET A 129 -15.51 21.08 0.20
CA MET A 129 -14.40 21.98 0.44
C MET A 129 -13.60 22.15 -0.85
N GLU A 130 -13.60 23.35 -1.42
CA GLU A 130 -12.72 23.69 -2.53
C GLU A 130 -11.25 23.66 -2.07
N GLY A 131 -10.40 22.96 -2.82
CA GLY A 131 -8.95 22.96 -2.57
C GLY A 131 -8.51 22.39 -1.22
N ALA A 132 -9.29 21.47 -0.62
CA ALA A 132 -9.07 20.89 0.71
C ALA A 132 -7.64 20.33 0.92
N SER A 133 -6.75 21.21 1.37
CA SER A 133 -5.30 20.99 1.56
C SER A 133 -4.89 21.05 3.03
N GLY A 134 -5.82 21.33 3.94
CA GLY A 134 -5.57 21.34 5.38
C GLY A 134 -5.09 19.99 5.91
N PHE A 135 -4.28 20.02 6.97
CA PHE A 135 -3.68 18.82 7.59
C PHE A 135 -4.72 17.75 7.95
N HIS A 136 -5.86 18.14 8.55
CA HIS A 136 -6.93 17.23 8.93
C HIS A 136 -7.65 16.61 7.73
N ALA A 137 -8.00 17.41 6.71
CA ALA A 137 -8.59 16.91 5.48
C ALA A 137 -7.64 15.96 4.73
N GLY A 138 -6.35 16.29 4.68
CA GLY A 138 -5.31 15.43 4.10
C GLY A 138 -5.19 14.09 4.82
N ARG A 139 -5.27 14.09 6.17
CA ARG A 139 -5.28 12.87 6.97
C ARG A 139 -6.56 12.06 6.77
N ALA A 140 -7.72 12.70 6.79
CA ALA A 140 -9.01 12.06 6.57
C ALA A 140 -9.08 11.36 5.20
N LYS A 141 -8.55 12.00 4.14
CA LYS A 141 -8.44 11.38 2.82
C LYS A 141 -7.62 10.08 2.83
N ARG A 142 -6.45 10.08 3.47
CA ARG A 142 -5.59 8.90 3.55
C ARG A 142 -6.25 7.76 4.32
N GLU A 143 -6.85 8.07 5.47
CA GLU A 143 -7.51 7.06 6.32
C GLU A 143 -8.80 6.53 5.68
N ALA A 144 -9.51 7.35 4.89
CA ALA A 144 -10.65 6.89 4.11
C ALA A 144 -10.24 5.88 3.01
N VAL A 145 -9.18 6.17 2.25
CA VAL A 145 -8.65 5.23 1.24
C VAL A 145 -8.20 3.93 1.91
N LYS A 146 -7.48 4.04 3.04
CA LYS A 146 -7.05 2.90 3.84
C LYS A 146 -8.23 2.06 4.35
N ALA A 147 -9.30 2.70 4.83
CA ALA A 147 -10.50 2.00 5.31
C ALA A 147 -11.22 1.22 4.19
N ILE A 148 -11.37 1.82 3.01
CA ILE A 148 -11.94 1.15 1.83
C ILE A 148 -11.10 -0.08 1.47
N TYR A 149 -9.77 0.09 1.37
CA TYR A 149 -8.87 -1.01 1.02
C TYR A 149 -8.86 -2.13 2.06
N ALA A 150 -8.76 -1.79 3.35
CA ALA A 150 -8.74 -2.74 4.47
C ALA A 150 -9.97 -3.65 4.50
N LEU A 151 -11.13 -3.10 4.17
CA LEU A 151 -12.39 -3.84 4.12
C LEU A 151 -12.56 -4.66 2.83
N GLY A 152 -11.61 -4.61 1.91
CA GLY A 152 -11.66 -5.27 0.61
C GLY A 152 -12.62 -4.61 -0.37
N LEU A 153 -13.05 -3.37 -0.09
CA LEU A 153 -13.89 -2.56 -0.97
C LEU A 153 -13.02 -1.88 -2.03
N ASP A 154 -13.65 -1.48 -3.13
CA ASP A 154 -13.02 -0.69 -4.20
C ASP A 154 -13.50 0.76 -4.19
N TYR A 155 -14.67 1.00 -3.61
CA TYR A 155 -15.23 2.34 -3.47
C TYR A 155 -16.22 2.42 -2.32
N GLY A 156 -16.59 3.65 -1.94
CA GLY A 156 -17.59 3.93 -0.92
C GLY A 156 -17.49 5.35 -0.41
N ILE A 157 -18.24 5.68 0.64
CA ILE A 157 -18.10 6.93 1.37
C ILE A 157 -17.69 6.63 2.80
N VAL A 158 -16.60 7.25 3.25
CA VAL A 158 -16.11 7.14 4.63
C VAL A 158 -16.40 8.43 5.37
N THR A 159 -17.07 8.32 6.52
CA THR A 159 -17.19 9.43 7.47
C THR A 159 -16.02 9.35 8.45
N VAL A 160 -15.22 10.41 8.54
CA VAL A 160 -14.03 10.50 9.38
C VAL A 160 -14.20 11.64 10.39
N GLY A 161 -14.05 11.32 11.67
CA GLY A 161 -14.13 12.27 12.78
C GLY A 161 -12.74 12.70 13.26
N VAL A 162 -12.58 13.98 13.57
CA VAL A 162 -11.36 14.55 14.18
C VAL A 162 -11.76 15.19 15.50
N ARG A 163 -11.30 14.63 16.63
CA ARG A 163 -11.63 15.11 17.97
C ARG A 163 -10.75 16.27 18.40
N ASP A 164 -9.45 16.02 18.34
CA ASP A 164 -8.39 16.97 18.63
C ASP A 164 -7.50 17.03 17.38
N ALA A 165 -6.96 18.22 17.09
CA ALA A 165 -5.95 18.40 16.05
C ALA A 165 -4.75 17.45 16.21
N MET A 166 -4.57 16.95 17.43
CA MET A 166 -3.44 16.17 17.87
C MET A 166 -3.62 14.63 17.81
N GLU A 167 -4.83 14.06 17.72
CA GLU A 167 -5.06 12.60 17.84
C GLU A 167 -5.22 11.88 16.49
N PRO A 168 -5.12 10.53 16.41
CA PRO A 168 -5.66 9.73 15.32
C PRO A 168 -7.11 10.07 15.03
N VAL A 169 -7.47 10.04 13.74
CA VAL A 169 -8.85 10.26 13.32
C VAL A 169 -9.66 9.00 13.58
N ASP A 170 -10.94 9.18 13.84
CA ASP A 170 -11.87 8.07 14.06
C ASP A 170 -12.61 7.76 12.76
N ILE A 171 -12.72 6.48 12.43
CA ILE A 171 -13.59 6.00 11.35
C ILE A 171 -14.99 5.84 11.94
N VAL A 172 -15.85 6.82 11.64
CA VAL A 172 -17.21 6.91 12.21
C VAL A 172 -18.19 6.07 11.40
N ARG A 173 -18.02 6.01 10.07
CA ARG A 173 -18.91 5.23 9.21
C ARG A 173 -18.21 4.85 7.92
N VAL A 174 -18.45 3.64 7.43
CA VAL A 174 -18.10 3.22 6.06
C VAL A 174 -19.39 2.81 5.35
N ASP A 175 -19.74 3.53 4.29
CA ASP A 175 -20.89 3.23 3.45
C ASP A 175 -20.40 2.62 2.14
N ALA A 176 -20.59 1.30 2.00
CA ALA A 176 -20.21 0.54 0.81
C ALA A 176 -21.24 0.66 -0.34
N GLU A 177 -22.45 1.13 -0.05
CA GLU A 177 -23.54 1.29 -1.00
C GLU A 177 -24.24 2.66 -0.83
N PRO A 178 -23.48 3.78 -0.93
CA PRO A 178 -23.99 5.08 -0.58
C PRO A 178 -25.12 5.53 -1.50
N LYS A 179 -26.05 6.33 -0.99
CA LYS A 179 -27.08 6.96 -1.83
C LYS A 179 -26.44 8.00 -2.75
N LEU A 180 -26.16 7.62 -3.99
CA LEU A 180 -25.55 8.47 -5.01
C LEU A 180 -26.57 9.45 -5.60
N THR A 181 -26.72 10.60 -4.96
CA THR A 181 -27.60 11.69 -5.40
C THR A 181 -26.84 13.02 -5.48
N GLY A 182 -27.30 13.94 -6.33
CA GLY A 182 -26.69 15.26 -6.51
C GLY A 182 -25.19 15.16 -6.82
N ARG A 183 -24.38 15.93 -6.09
CA ARG A 183 -22.94 16.02 -6.32
C ARG A 183 -22.20 14.68 -6.21
N TRP A 184 -22.64 13.77 -5.34
CA TRP A 184 -22.00 12.44 -5.26
C TRP A 184 -22.26 11.61 -6.51
N ALA A 185 -23.44 11.72 -7.12
CA ALA A 185 -23.72 11.02 -8.37
C ALA A 185 -22.77 11.45 -9.48
N GLU A 186 -22.53 12.76 -9.61
CA GLU A 186 -21.58 13.33 -10.57
C GLU A 186 -20.15 12.84 -10.33
N LEU A 187 -19.66 12.93 -9.08
CA LEU A 187 -18.30 12.53 -8.72
C LEU A 187 -18.02 11.05 -9.04
N PHE A 188 -18.94 10.16 -8.66
CA PHE A 188 -18.78 8.74 -8.95
C PHE A 188 -18.91 8.44 -10.44
N ALA A 189 -19.84 9.07 -11.15
CA ALA A 189 -20.02 8.85 -12.58
C ALA A 189 -18.76 9.28 -13.38
N ASP A 190 -18.21 10.45 -13.05
CA ASP A 190 -16.94 10.94 -13.62
C ASP A 190 -15.78 9.98 -13.29
N ALA A 191 -15.65 9.55 -12.04
CA ALA A 191 -14.59 8.62 -11.64
C ALA A 191 -14.66 7.27 -12.37
N MET A 192 -15.88 6.74 -12.58
CA MET A 192 -16.08 5.49 -13.33
C MET A 192 -15.76 5.66 -14.82
N PHE A 193 -16.09 6.81 -15.40
CA PHE A 193 -15.72 7.14 -16.78
C PHE A 193 -14.21 7.24 -16.93
N ARG A 194 -13.54 8.04 -16.08
CA ARG A 194 -12.08 8.18 -16.04
C ARG A 194 -11.38 6.83 -15.89
N TYR A 195 -11.88 5.96 -15.01
CA TYR A 195 -11.34 4.61 -14.86
C TYR A 195 -11.41 3.78 -16.15
N GLY A 196 -12.48 3.92 -16.94
CA GLY A 196 -12.59 3.29 -18.25
C GLY A 196 -11.53 3.78 -19.24
N GLU A 197 -11.28 5.10 -19.27
CA GLU A 197 -10.23 5.71 -20.10
C GLU A 197 -8.82 5.28 -19.65
N GLU A 198 -8.61 5.21 -18.34
CA GLU A 198 -7.35 4.78 -17.74
C GLU A 198 -7.01 3.33 -18.10
N LEU A 199 -7.98 2.41 -18.04
CA LEU A 199 -7.77 1.03 -18.48
C LEU A 199 -7.45 0.94 -19.97
N GLN A 200 -8.13 1.73 -20.81
CA GLN A 200 -7.85 1.77 -22.25
C GLN A 200 -6.41 2.24 -22.52
N ARG A 201 -5.98 3.31 -21.84
CA ARG A 201 -4.62 3.84 -21.94
C ARG A 201 -3.58 2.85 -21.40
N GLU A 202 -3.88 2.12 -20.34
CA GLU A 202 -2.97 1.09 -19.82
C GLU A 202 -2.68 0.02 -20.89
N ARG A 203 -3.68 -0.40 -21.67
CA ARG A 203 -3.47 -1.37 -22.77
C ARG A 203 -2.46 -0.87 -23.79
N GLU A 204 -2.60 0.39 -24.21
CA GLU A 204 -1.70 1.04 -25.17
C GLU A 204 -0.26 1.15 -24.63
N LEU A 205 -0.10 1.21 -23.31
CA LEU A 205 1.20 1.34 -22.66
C LEU A 205 1.87 0.00 -22.36
N ARG A 206 1.18 -1.14 -22.45
CA ARG A 206 1.73 -2.47 -22.11
C ARG A 206 2.94 -2.89 -22.94
N GLU A 207 3.08 -2.33 -24.13
CA GLU A 207 4.24 -2.58 -24.98
C GLU A 207 5.52 -1.91 -24.46
N ARG A 208 5.39 -0.96 -23.53
CA ARG A 208 6.54 -0.27 -22.94
C ARG A 208 7.17 -1.11 -21.83
N PRO A 209 8.50 -1.22 -21.77
CA PRO A 209 9.17 -1.89 -20.67
C PRO A 209 8.83 -1.25 -19.32
N LEU A 210 8.36 -2.06 -18.38
CA LEU A 210 8.18 -1.69 -16.99
C LEU A 210 9.54 -1.30 -16.39
N THR A 211 9.64 -0.09 -15.85
CA THR A 211 10.82 0.39 -15.12
C THR A 211 10.63 0.17 -13.63
N ILE A 212 11.66 -0.35 -12.96
CA ILE A 212 11.65 -0.54 -11.50
C ILE A 212 12.74 0.30 -10.84
N GLY A 213 12.42 0.88 -9.69
CA GLY A 213 13.34 1.55 -8.78
C GLY A 213 13.10 1.07 -7.35
N MET A 214 13.90 1.54 -6.41
CA MET A 214 13.77 1.18 -5.01
C MET A 214 14.29 2.31 -4.13
N ASP A 215 13.70 2.45 -2.95
CA ASP A 215 14.18 3.33 -1.88
C ASP A 215 14.24 2.52 -0.55
N PRO A 216 15.14 1.53 -0.38
CA PRO A 216 15.25 0.76 0.85
C PRO A 216 16.01 1.50 1.95
N GLU A 217 15.53 1.32 3.17
CA GLU A 217 16.03 1.98 4.38
C GLU A 217 16.87 1.03 5.25
N PHE A 218 17.82 1.57 6.03
CA PHE A 218 18.55 0.83 7.07
C PHE A 218 18.98 1.72 8.24
N LEU A 219 19.35 1.10 9.36
CA LEU A 219 19.88 1.77 10.56
C LEU A 219 21.39 1.60 10.70
N LEU A 220 22.00 2.55 11.41
CA LEU A 220 23.35 2.44 11.95
C LEU A 220 23.28 2.13 13.44
N ARG A 221 24.03 1.13 13.89
CA ARG A 221 24.15 0.76 15.30
C ARG A 221 25.61 0.75 15.73
N ASP A 222 25.91 1.30 16.91
CA ASP A 222 27.24 1.25 17.48
C ASP A 222 27.50 -0.03 18.31
N HIS A 223 28.70 -0.16 18.85
CA HIS A 223 29.10 -1.30 19.69
C HIS A 223 28.38 -1.37 21.05
N ALA A 224 27.81 -0.26 21.51
CA ALA A 224 26.99 -0.21 22.73
C ALA A 224 25.54 -0.66 22.45
N GLY A 225 25.16 -0.80 21.18
CA GLY A 225 23.84 -1.19 20.74
C GLY A 225 22.91 -0.01 20.44
N GLU A 226 23.42 1.22 20.50
CA GLU A 226 22.64 2.44 20.31
C GLU A 226 22.51 2.82 18.84
N VAL A 227 21.39 3.47 18.49
CA VAL A 227 21.13 3.93 17.13
C VAL A 227 21.88 5.23 16.86
N VAL A 228 22.76 5.21 15.86
CA VAL A 228 23.45 6.41 15.38
C VAL A 228 22.66 7.03 14.23
N PHE A 229 22.38 8.33 14.32
CA PHE A 229 21.49 8.96 13.36
C PHE A 229 22.17 9.18 12.01
N ALA A 230 21.52 8.74 10.93
CA ALA A 230 21.98 8.95 9.56
C ALA A 230 22.27 10.42 9.22
N SER A 231 21.52 11.36 9.81
CA SER A 231 21.74 12.80 9.61
C SER A 231 23.09 13.33 10.08
N GLN A 232 23.86 12.55 10.86
CA GLN A 232 25.24 12.89 11.20
C GLN A 232 26.20 12.74 10.01
N PHE A 233 25.84 11.93 9.01
CA PHE A 233 26.71 11.57 7.88
C PHE A 233 26.18 12.05 6.51
N MET A 234 24.89 12.32 6.40
CA MET A 234 24.27 12.66 5.12
C MET A 234 23.01 13.53 5.24
N ASP A 235 22.83 14.39 4.26
CA ASP A 235 21.60 15.16 4.06
C ASP A 235 20.42 14.27 3.64
N LYS A 236 19.22 14.86 3.62
CA LYS A 236 17.99 14.16 3.21
C LYS A 236 18.03 13.73 1.75
N GLU A 237 18.63 14.55 0.89
CA GLU A 237 18.62 14.40 -0.56
C GLU A 237 19.78 13.55 -1.10
N GLY A 238 19.61 13.10 -2.35
CA GLY A 238 20.64 12.39 -3.10
C GLY A 238 20.50 10.86 -3.07
N LYS A 239 21.44 10.19 -3.76
CA LYS A 239 21.42 8.72 -3.93
C LYS A 239 21.56 7.96 -2.61
N ALA A 240 22.24 8.54 -1.62
CA ALA A 240 22.26 8.04 -0.25
C ALA A 240 22.00 9.26 0.64
N GLY A 241 20.85 9.25 1.31
CA GLY A 241 20.42 10.32 2.20
C GLY A 241 19.75 9.77 3.46
N CYS A 242 19.18 10.64 4.28
CA CYS A 242 18.46 10.25 5.49
C CYS A 242 16.94 10.45 5.39
N ASP A 243 16.17 9.57 6.04
CA ASP A 243 14.72 9.70 6.19
C ASP A 243 14.28 9.81 7.66
N SER A 244 13.09 10.37 7.86
CA SER A 244 12.56 10.76 9.16
C SER A 244 11.65 9.71 9.80
N ILE A 245 11.76 9.59 11.11
CA ILE A 245 10.70 9.04 11.96
C ILE A 245 10.08 10.15 12.80
N VAL A 246 8.83 9.92 13.22
CA VAL A 246 8.12 10.80 14.14
C VAL A 246 8.08 10.15 15.51
N LEU A 247 8.72 10.77 16.49
CA LEU A 247 8.76 10.30 17.88
C LEU A 247 7.38 10.48 18.56
N PRO A 248 7.13 9.85 19.73
CA PRO A 248 5.87 10.00 20.47
C PRO A 248 5.53 11.46 20.81
N ASP A 249 6.55 12.27 21.08
CA ASP A 249 6.45 13.72 21.32
C ASP A 249 6.26 14.54 20.03
N ARG A 250 6.22 13.87 18.86
CA ARG A 250 6.02 14.39 17.50
C ARG A 250 7.18 15.16 16.92
N SER A 251 8.31 15.19 17.61
CA SER A 251 9.54 15.64 17.00
C SER A 251 9.91 14.73 15.83
N LYS A 252 10.44 15.34 14.76
CA LYS A 252 10.97 14.60 13.62
C LYS A 252 12.47 14.45 13.80
N VAL A 253 12.93 13.21 13.81
CA VAL A 253 14.34 12.85 13.82
C VAL A 253 14.68 12.07 12.56
N TYR A 254 15.95 12.04 12.14
CA TYR A 254 16.38 11.47 10.86
C TYR A 254 17.38 10.31 11.05
N PRO A 255 16.95 9.19 11.65
CA PRO A 255 17.84 8.11 12.02
C PRO A 255 18.11 7.14 10.87
N LEU A 256 17.25 7.12 9.85
CA LEU A 256 17.26 6.10 8.80
C LEU A 256 18.18 6.53 7.66
N VAL A 257 19.00 5.63 7.14
CA VAL A 257 19.67 5.81 5.86
C VAL A 257 18.75 5.27 4.77
N GLU A 258 18.45 6.06 3.73
CA GLU A 258 17.67 5.65 2.56
C GLU A 258 18.56 5.62 1.31
N LEU A 259 18.59 4.48 0.62
CA LEU A 259 19.34 4.28 -0.61
C LEU A 259 18.42 4.49 -1.82
N ARG A 260 18.78 5.39 -2.74
CA ARG A 260 18.01 5.74 -3.94
C ARG A 260 18.82 5.47 -5.21
N PRO A 261 19.08 4.19 -5.56
CA PRO A 261 19.79 3.84 -6.78
C PRO A 261 19.06 4.30 -8.05
N LEU A 262 19.80 4.44 -9.14
CA LEU A 262 19.20 4.76 -10.44
C LEU A 262 18.25 3.62 -10.87
N PRO A 263 16.99 3.93 -11.24
CA PRO A 263 16.02 2.94 -11.67
C PRO A 263 16.43 2.33 -13.01
N SER A 264 15.95 1.12 -13.31
CA SER A 264 16.21 0.43 -14.57
C SER A 264 15.05 -0.49 -14.95
N PRO A 265 14.77 -0.71 -16.24
CA PRO A 265 13.94 -1.83 -16.67
C PRO A 265 14.63 -3.19 -16.47
N ASP A 266 15.94 -3.26 -16.26
CA ASP A 266 16.68 -4.49 -16.05
C ASP A 266 17.04 -4.70 -14.56
N ILE A 267 16.70 -5.88 -14.03
CA ILE A 267 16.93 -6.21 -12.62
C ILE A 267 18.44 -6.25 -12.31
N ARG A 268 19.26 -6.78 -13.22
CA ARG A 268 20.71 -6.90 -12.99
C ARG A 268 21.34 -5.52 -12.92
N GLU A 269 20.98 -4.61 -13.81
CA GLU A 269 21.45 -3.22 -13.79
C GLU A 269 21.01 -2.51 -12.51
N LEU A 270 19.75 -2.67 -12.09
CA LEU A 270 19.26 -2.10 -10.84
C LEU A 270 20.06 -2.59 -9.61
N ILE A 271 20.44 -3.87 -9.57
CA ILE A 271 21.30 -4.44 -8.52
C ILE A 271 22.71 -3.81 -8.54
N ILE A 272 23.29 -3.61 -9.72
CA ILE A 272 24.59 -2.94 -9.87
C ILE A 272 24.49 -1.50 -9.36
N ASN A 273 23.40 -0.80 -9.68
CA ASN A 273 23.15 0.56 -9.21
C ASN A 273 22.99 0.59 -7.68
N LEU A 274 22.29 -0.38 -7.09
CA LEU A 274 22.20 -0.52 -5.63
C LEU A 274 23.57 -0.70 -4.98
N GLN A 275 24.43 -1.59 -5.51
CA GLN A 275 25.78 -1.80 -4.97
C GLN A 275 26.62 -0.52 -5.03
N ARG A 276 26.56 0.23 -6.14
CA ARG A 276 27.24 1.53 -6.27
C ARG A 276 26.75 2.54 -5.23
N THR A 277 25.44 2.56 -4.97
CA THR A 277 24.83 3.42 -3.96
C THR A 277 25.23 3.01 -2.54
N MET A 278 25.29 1.71 -2.22
CA MET A 278 25.81 1.22 -0.94
C MET A 278 27.27 1.60 -0.74
N GLN A 279 28.12 1.50 -1.77
CA GLN A 279 29.51 1.96 -1.70
C GLN A 279 29.62 3.47 -1.48
N LEU A 280 28.71 4.27 -2.08
CA LEU A 280 28.64 5.71 -1.82
C LEU A 280 28.27 5.98 -0.36
N ALA A 281 27.25 5.30 0.17
CA ALA A 281 26.85 5.42 1.57
C ALA A 281 28.00 5.03 2.52
N ALA A 282 28.74 3.95 2.20
CA ALA A 282 29.88 3.50 3.00
C ALA A 282 31.00 4.55 3.05
N ARG A 283 31.26 5.26 1.95
CA ARG A 283 32.22 6.39 1.92
C ARG A 283 31.73 7.60 2.72
N LYS A 284 30.44 7.92 2.65
CA LYS A 284 29.85 9.04 3.42
C LYS A 284 29.89 8.79 4.92
N ILE A 285 29.57 7.57 5.35
CA ILE A 285 29.54 7.20 6.76
C ILE A 285 30.96 7.13 7.33
N GLY A 286 31.92 6.54 6.61
CA GLY A 286 33.34 6.56 6.96
C GLY A 286 33.73 5.78 8.22
N ASP A 287 32.77 5.49 9.11
CA ASP A 287 32.96 4.73 10.33
C ASP A 287 32.71 3.23 10.08
N SER A 288 33.78 2.44 10.17
CA SER A 288 33.74 0.99 9.98
C SER A 288 33.21 0.24 11.22
N SER A 289 33.18 0.88 12.38
CA SER A 289 32.70 0.27 13.64
C SER A 289 31.17 0.16 13.70
N LEU A 290 30.46 1.01 12.94
CA LEU A 290 29.00 0.98 12.88
C LEU A 290 28.49 -0.20 12.06
N GLU A 291 27.52 -0.92 12.62
CA GLU A 291 26.81 -1.99 11.94
C GLU A 291 25.65 -1.43 11.11
N TRP A 292 25.39 -2.01 9.94
CA TRP A 292 24.25 -1.64 9.10
C TRP A 292 23.14 -2.67 9.24
N LEU A 293 22.01 -2.27 9.81
CA LEU A 293 20.88 -3.15 10.11
C LEU A 293 19.72 -2.88 9.16
N ALA A 294 19.25 -3.92 8.48
CA ALA A 294 18.06 -3.91 7.63
C ALA A 294 17.01 -4.90 8.17
N GLY A 295 15.84 -4.98 7.54
CA GLY A 295 14.69 -5.74 8.04
C GLY A 295 13.46 -4.87 8.23
N GLY A 296 12.54 -5.28 9.09
CA GLY A 296 11.33 -4.52 9.38
C GLY A 296 11.45 -3.59 10.57
N MET A 297 12.06 -4.07 11.67
CA MET A 297 12.25 -3.28 12.89
C MET A 297 13.42 -3.85 13.71
N PRO A 298 14.66 -3.79 13.20
CA PRO A 298 15.84 -4.33 13.89
C PRO A 298 16.05 -3.73 15.28
N VAL A 299 15.66 -2.45 15.46
CA VAL A 299 15.64 -1.78 16.75
C VAL A 299 14.21 -1.30 17.03
N LYS A 300 13.70 -1.62 18.22
CA LYS A 300 12.33 -1.28 18.63
C LYS A 300 12.08 0.22 18.47
N GLY A 301 10.98 0.57 17.78
CA GLY A 301 10.60 1.95 17.55
C GLY A 301 11.18 2.58 16.28
N PHE A 302 12.08 1.87 15.57
CA PHE A 302 12.66 2.29 14.29
C PHE A 302 12.19 1.37 13.16
N PRO A 303 10.98 1.60 12.61
CA PRO A 303 10.49 0.83 11.47
C PRO A 303 11.33 1.15 10.22
N LEU A 304 11.61 0.12 9.42
CA LEU A 304 12.34 0.25 8.15
C LEU A 304 11.48 -0.18 6.97
N GLY A 305 11.53 0.58 5.88
CA GLY A 305 10.83 0.35 4.61
C GLY A 305 11.75 -0.14 3.50
N GLY A 306 11.21 -1.04 2.66
CA GLY A 306 11.85 -1.49 1.42
C GLY A 306 11.03 -1.05 0.22
N HIS A 307 10.92 0.27 0.01
CA HIS A 307 10.00 0.82 -0.99
C HIS A 307 10.41 0.41 -2.41
N ILE A 308 9.43 0.02 -3.23
CA ILE A 308 9.63 -0.32 -4.66
C ILE A 308 8.90 0.71 -5.51
N HIS A 309 9.61 1.27 -6.48
CA HIS A 309 9.07 2.26 -7.41
C HIS A 309 8.76 1.58 -8.73
N PHE A 310 7.54 1.78 -9.21
CA PHE A 310 7.13 1.30 -10.51
C PHE A 310 6.96 2.50 -11.45
N GLY A 311 7.49 2.37 -12.66
CA GLY A 311 7.36 3.34 -13.74
C GLY A 311 6.92 2.67 -15.03
N ASN A 312 6.23 3.44 -15.88
CA ASN A 312 5.55 2.93 -17.08
C ASN A 312 4.40 1.96 -16.75
N VAL A 313 3.77 2.12 -15.58
CA VAL A 313 2.58 1.36 -15.20
C VAL A 313 1.65 2.24 -14.39
N GLN A 314 0.36 2.05 -14.59
CA GLN A 314 -0.66 2.76 -13.87
C GLN A 314 -0.98 2.05 -12.56
N LEU A 315 -0.99 2.80 -11.45
CA LEU A 315 -1.48 2.28 -10.18
C LEU A 315 -3.01 2.10 -10.26
N ASN A 316 -3.45 0.87 -10.02
CA ASN A 316 -4.85 0.49 -9.86
C ASN A 316 -5.01 -0.50 -8.68
N VAL A 317 -6.25 -0.73 -8.24
CA VAL A 317 -6.51 -1.58 -7.05
C VAL A 317 -6.15 -3.05 -7.29
N HIS A 318 -6.29 -3.55 -8.52
CA HIS A 318 -5.95 -4.92 -8.87
C HIS A 318 -4.44 -5.16 -8.77
N LEU A 319 -3.64 -4.24 -9.31
CA LEU A 319 -2.18 -4.26 -9.21
C LEU A 319 -1.73 -4.18 -7.75
N LEU A 320 -2.30 -3.26 -6.96
CA LEU A 320 -1.94 -3.13 -5.55
C LEU A 320 -2.27 -4.40 -4.75
N ARG A 321 -3.45 -5.00 -4.98
CA ARG A 321 -3.82 -6.28 -4.37
C ARG A 321 -2.93 -7.42 -4.83
N ALA A 322 -2.54 -7.46 -6.10
CA ALA A 322 -1.61 -8.45 -6.60
C ALA A 322 -0.23 -8.31 -5.93
N LEU A 323 0.27 -7.09 -5.73
CA LEU A 323 1.52 -6.85 -5.01
C LEU A 323 1.42 -7.33 -3.54
N ASP A 324 0.33 -7.00 -2.84
CA ASP A 324 0.14 -7.48 -1.47
C ASP A 324 0.05 -9.00 -1.38
N ASN A 325 -0.70 -9.65 -2.27
CA ASN A 325 -0.87 -11.10 -2.22
C ASN A 325 0.39 -11.84 -2.70
N TYR A 326 1.01 -11.43 -3.80
CA TYR A 326 2.09 -12.18 -4.43
C TYR A 326 3.49 -11.67 -4.12
N VAL A 327 3.64 -10.55 -3.41
CA VAL A 327 4.93 -10.03 -2.95
C VAL A 327 4.96 -9.95 -1.42
N ALA A 328 4.01 -9.26 -0.77
CA ALA A 328 4.05 -9.11 0.68
C ALA A 328 3.82 -10.42 1.45
N LEU A 329 2.87 -11.27 1.05
CA LEU A 329 2.68 -12.58 1.71
C LEU A 329 3.90 -13.49 1.60
N PRO A 330 4.54 -13.69 0.43
CA PRO A 330 5.78 -14.46 0.37
C PRO A 330 6.90 -13.88 1.23
N LEU A 331 7.07 -12.55 1.25
CA LEU A 331 8.10 -11.90 2.06
C LEU A 331 7.84 -12.09 3.56
N LEU A 332 6.58 -12.10 4.01
CA LEU A 332 6.23 -12.36 5.41
C LEU A 332 6.84 -13.66 5.94
N LEU A 333 6.93 -14.71 5.12
CA LEU A 333 7.53 -15.98 5.54
C LEU A 333 9.03 -15.88 5.83
N LEU A 334 9.70 -14.84 5.35
CA LEU A 334 11.13 -14.57 5.57
C LEU A 334 11.39 -13.58 6.70
N GLU A 335 10.38 -12.86 7.16
CA GLU A 335 10.57 -11.80 8.14
C GLU A 335 11.00 -12.30 9.52
N ASP A 336 11.73 -11.48 10.25
CA ASP A 336 12.00 -11.71 11.67
C ASP A 336 10.77 -11.35 12.53
N VAL A 337 10.69 -11.87 13.75
CA VAL A 337 9.56 -11.69 14.67
C VAL A 337 9.31 -10.23 15.04
N THR A 338 10.34 -9.39 14.95
CA THR A 338 10.29 -7.95 15.18
C THR A 338 9.53 -7.20 14.10
N THR A 339 9.51 -7.69 12.84
CA THR A 339 8.92 -6.97 11.71
C THR A 339 7.43 -6.71 11.90
N GLY A 340 6.67 -7.64 12.49
CA GLY A 340 5.22 -7.53 12.64
C GLY A 340 4.76 -6.24 13.36
N GLN A 341 5.60 -5.68 14.24
CA GLN A 341 5.31 -4.47 15.00
C GLN A 341 5.11 -3.22 14.12
N ARG A 342 5.62 -3.22 12.88
CA ARG A 342 5.47 -2.07 11.97
C ARG A 342 4.09 -1.99 11.32
N ARG A 343 3.51 -3.14 10.95
CA ARG A 343 2.38 -3.26 10.00
C ARG A 343 1.11 -2.46 10.33
N PRO A 344 0.70 -2.25 11.59
CA PRO A 344 -0.49 -1.42 11.85
C PRO A 344 -0.31 0.06 11.45
N LYS A 345 0.94 0.55 11.43
CA LYS A 345 1.27 1.97 11.24
C LYS A 345 2.14 2.25 10.02
N TYR A 346 3.09 1.38 9.72
CA TYR A 346 4.07 1.51 8.63
C TYR A 346 4.03 0.26 7.77
N GLY A 347 3.90 0.41 6.44
CA GLY A 347 3.86 -0.72 5.53
C GLY A 347 2.65 -1.65 5.77
N PHE A 348 1.47 -1.06 6.00
CA PHE A 348 0.22 -1.81 6.05
C PHE A 348 -0.14 -2.34 4.65
N LEU A 349 -1.06 -3.31 4.58
CA LEU A 349 -1.60 -3.78 3.29
C LEU A 349 -2.26 -2.62 2.54
N GLY A 350 -1.86 -2.42 1.30
CA GLY A 350 -2.32 -1.30 0.48
C GLY A 350 -1.64 0.02 0.82
N ASP A 351 -0.47 0.03 1.46
CA ASP A 351 0.35 1.24 1.61
C ASP A 351 1.06 1.55 0.30
N PHE A 352 0.74 2.72 -0.27
CA PHE A 352 1.30 3.19 -1.52
C PHE A 352 1.43 4.71 -1.51
N ARG A 353 2.21 5.23 -2.46
CA ARG A 353 2.25 6.65 -2.78
C ARG A 353 2.25 6.86 -4.29
N ARG A 354 1.22 7.53 -4.80
CA ARG A 354 1.17 7.96 -6.20
C ARG A 354 2.19 9.08 -6.43
N LYS A 355 2.97 9.01 -7.53
CA LYS A 355 3.95 10.04 -7.92
C LYS A 355 3.52 10.76 -9.20
N SER A 356 2.95 10.03 -10.15
CA SER A 356 2.28 10.56 -11.35
C SER A 356 1.27 9.53 -11.87
N SER A 357 0.66 9.76 -13.03
CA SER A 357 -0.27 8.80 -13.65
C SER A 357 0.36 7.42 -13.92
N LEU A 358 1.64 7.41 -14.33
CA LEU A 358 2.39 6.19 -14.70
C LEU A 358 3.53 5.85 -13.74
N ARG A 359 3.52 6.44 -12.55
CA ARG A 359 4.52 6.17 -11.51
C ARG A 359 3.91 6.13 -10.12
N PHE A 360 4.24 5.08 -9.39
CA PHE A 360 3.90 4.97 -7.98
C PHE A 360 4.99 4.26 -7.19
N GLU A 361 4.89 4.37 -5.88
CA GLU A 361 5.75 3.76 -4.89
C GLU A 361 4.91 2.79 -4.06
N TYR A 362 5.33 1.52 -4.00
CA TYR A 362 4.75 0.46 -3.18
C TYR A 362 5.50 0.39 -1.85
N ARG A 363 4.77 0.47 -0.73
CA ARG A 363 5.35 0.83 0.58
C ARG A 363 5.10 -0.20 1.68
N THR A 364 4.39 -1.28 1.37
CA THR A 364 4.04 -2.33 2.32
C THR A 364 5.26 -3.08 2.87
N LEU A 365 6.28 -3.32 2.06
CA LEU A 365 7.38 -4.23 2.40
C LEU A 365 8.33 -3.65 3.47
N PRO A 366 8.87 -4.51 4.37
CA PRO A 366 10.02 -4.14 5.19
C PRO A 366 11.28 -3.95 4.32
N SER A 367 12.36 -3.46 4.90
CA SER A 367 13.63 -3.38 4.18
C SER A 367 14.19 -4.78 3.90
N TRP A 368 14.17 -5.19 2.63
CA TRP A 368 14.53 -6.53 2.15
C TRP A 368 15.98 -6.62 1.64
N ILE A 369 16.81 -5.60 1.91
CA ILE A 369 18.22 -5.54 1.44
C ILE A 369 19.19 -6.39 2.25
N LEU A 370 18.72 -7.29 3.12
CA LEU A 370 19.58 -8.08 4.01
C LEU A 370 20.54 -9.02 3.28
N SER A 371 20.25 -9.39 2.03
CA SER A 371 21.17 -10.19 1.21
C SER A 371 20.90 -10.03 -0.28
N PRO A 372 21.90 -10.27 -1.15
CA PRO A 372 21.69 -10.26 -2.60
C PRO A 372 20.60 -11.24 -3.08
N ALA A 373 20.45 -12.40 -2.43
CA ALA A 373 19.46 -13.40 -2.83
C ALA A 373 18.02 -12.92 -2.59
N VAL A 374 17.75 -12.43 -1.37
CA VAL A 374 16.43 -11.86 -1.02
C VAL A 374 16.13 -10.65 -1.90
N THR A 375 17.09 -9.75 -2.06
CA THR A 375 16.92 -8.54 -2.88
C THR A 375 16.61 -8.83 -4.34
N LYS A 376 17.38 -9.72 -4.99
CA LYS A 376 17.11 -10.11 -6.38
C LYS A 376 15.75 -10.78 -6.52
N GLY A 377 15.41 -11.68 -5.58
CA GLY A 377 14.13 -12.36 -5.54
C GLY A 377 12.95 -11.41 -5.42
N THR A 378 12.98 -10.51 -4.44
CA THR A 378 11.93 -9.51 -4.22
C THR A 378 11.71 -8.62 -5.44
N LEU A 379 12.78 -8.08 -6.03
CA LEU A 379 12.67 -7.21 -7.21
C LEU A 379 12.16 -7.95 -8.44
N ALA A 380 12.66 -9.17 -8.68
CA ALA A 380 12.20 -10.01 -9.78
C ALA A 380 10.74 -10.40 -9.61
N LEU A 381 10.32 -10.75 -8.39
CA LEU A 381 8.95 -11.12 -8.06
C LEU A 381 8.00 -9.91 -8.21
N ALA A 382 8.37 -8.75 -7.67
CA ALA A 382 7.62 -7.52 -7.80
C ALA A 382 7.44 -7.11 -9.27
N LYS A 383 8.50 -7.24 -10.08
CA LYS A 383 8.45 -6.95 -11.51
C LYS A 383 7.56 -7.95 -12.26
N LEU A 384 7.71 -9.25 -12.01
CA LEU A 384 6.88 -10.32 -12.58
C LEU A 384 5.39 -10.07 -12.28
N VAL A 385 5.06 -9.82 -11.00
CA VAL A 385 3.69 -9.55 -10.55
C VAL A 385 3.15 -8.29 -11.24
N ALA A 386 3.90 -7.20 -11.27
CA ALA A 386 3.43 -5.97 -11.91
C ALA A 386 3.22 -6.11 -13.42
N THR A 387 3.99 -6.97 -14.09
CA THR A 387 3.80 -7.28 -15.52
C THR A 387 2.56 -8.13 -15.76
N HIS A 388 2.27 -9.09 -14.87
CA HIS A 388 1.23 -10.11 -15.08
C HIS A 388 0.05 -10.02 -14.11
N TYR A 389 -0.16 -8.91 -13.42
CA TYR A 389 -1.14 -8.81 -12.34
C TYR A 389 -2.59 -9.13 -12.76
N LEU A 390 -2.91 -9.04 -14.06
CA LEU A 390 -4.24 -9.44 -14.58
C LEU A 390 -4.43 -10.94 -14.77
N GLU A 391 -3.34 -11.71 -14.82
CA GLU A 391 -3.35 -13.19 -14.92
C GLU A 391 -3.38 -13.85 -13.54
N LEU A 392 -3.09 -13.09 -12.49
CA LEU A 392 -3.05 -13.52 -11.10
C LEU A 392 -4.42 -13.38 -10.44
N THR A 393 -5.06 -14.51 -10.11
CA THR A 393 -6.48 -14.52 -9.74
C THR A 393 -6.74 -14.81 -8.26
N ARG A 394 -5.78 -15.44 -7.56
CA ARG A 394 -5.90 -15.73 -6.13
C ARG A 394 -5.62 -14.48 -5.30
N LEU A 395 -6.64 -14.02 -4.59
CA LEU A 395 -6.55 -12.86 -3.70
C LEU A 395 -6.89 -13.24 -2.25
N PRO A 396 -6.12 -14.14 -1.59
CA PRO A 396 -6.43 -14.63 -0.25
C PRO A 396 -6.52 -13.53 0.82
N LEU A 397 -5.82 -12.40 0.65
CA LEU A 397 -5.97 -11.23 1.55
C LEU A 397 -7.36 -10.57 1.49
N GLN A 398 -8.22 -10.98 0.56
CA GLN A 398 -9.63 -10.60 0.60
C GLN A 398 -10.37 -11.29 1.75
N TYR A 399 -9.84 -12.35 2.37
CA TYR A 399 -10.45 -13.02 3.51
C TYR A 399 -9.89 -12.49 4.85
N ALA A 400 -10.78 -12.33 5.83
CA ALA A 400 -10.46 -11.65 7.09
C ALA A 400 -9.47 -12.44 7.98
N ASP A 401 -9.58 -13.76 7.99
CA ASP A 401 -8.69 -14.70 8.68
C ASP A 401 -7.26 -14.67 8.12
N VAL A 402 -7.11 -14.55 6.79
CA VAL A 402 -5.80 -14.38 6.15
C VAL A 402 -5.19 -13.04 6.52
N GLN A 403 -5.99 -11.95 6.54
CA GLN A 403 -5.48 -10.66 7.03
C GLN A 403 -5.03 -10.75 8.48
N VAL A 404 -5.81 -11.37 9.37
CA VAL A 404 -5.42 -11.59 10.77
C VAL A 404 -4.08 -12.33 10.86
N SER A 405 -3.92 -13.40 10.09
CA SER A 405 -2.67 -14.18 10.03
C SER A 405 -1.50 -13.33 9.53
N TYR A 406 -1.72 -12.48 8.51
CA TYR A 406 -0.71 -11.55 8.01
C TYR A 406 -0.25 -10.55 9.09
N TYR A 407 -1.19 -9.89 9.75
CA TYR A 407 -0.85 -8.89 10.76
C TYR A 407 -0.25 -9.49 12.03
N ASN A 408 -0.60 -10.74 12.38
CA ASN A 408 0.00 -11.47 13.49
C ASN A 408 1.37 -12.09 13.14
N GLY A 409 1.74 -12.15 11.86
CA GLY A 409 2.96 -12.83 11.42
C GLY A 409 2.89 -14.35 11.53
N ASP A 410 1.69 -14.94 11.42
CA ASP A 410 1.49 -16.40 11.50
C ASP A 410 1.96 -17.08 10.20
N LYS A 411 3.26 -17.39 10.16
CA LYS A 411 3.89 -18.04 9.00
C LYS A 411 3.31 -19.43 8.71
N ALA A 412 2.95 -20.17 9.75
CA ALA A 412 2.46 -21.54 9.61
C ALA A 412 1.09 -21.55 8.91
N ALA A 413 0.17 -20.68 9.33
CA ALA A 413 -1.14 -20.53 8.70
C ALA A 413 -1.05 -20.05 7.24
N LEU A 414 0.00 -19.29 6.89
CA LEU A 414 0.15 -18.67 5.57
C LEU A 414 0.95 -19.51 4.57
N ARG A 415 1.68 -20.55 5.01
CA ARG A 415 2.59 -21.33 4.15
C ARG A 415 1.87 -21.98 2.98
N ASP A 416 0.75 -22.65 3.21
CA ASP A 416 0.02 -23.36 2.15
C ASP A 416 -0.66 -22.37 1.19
N ILE A 417 -1.11 -21.23 1.70
CA ILE A 417 -1.65 -20.12 0.90
C ILE A 417 -0.55 -19.60 -0.04
N VAL A 418 0.64 -19.30 0.49
CA VAL A 418 1.78 -18.83 -0.31
C VAL A 418 2.22 -19.88 -1.33
N THR A 419 2.19 -21.17 -0.98
CA THR A 419 2.47 -22.26 -1.92
C THR A 419 1.50 -22.24 -3.10
N GLY A 420 0.21 -22.07 -2.83
CA GLY A 420 -0.81 -21.95 -3.87
C GLY A 420 -0.64 -20.72 -4.77
N LEU A 421 -0.23 -19.58 -4.20
CA LEU A 421 0.09 -18.37 -4.96
C LEU A 421 1.30 -18.57 -5.86
N TRP A 422 2.32 -19.28 -5.36
CA TRP A 422 3.53 -19.55 -6.12
C TRP A 422 3.27 -20.43 -7.36
N GLY A 423 2.32 -21.36 -7.27
CA GLY A 423 1.90 -22.15 -8.42
C GLY A 423 1.36 -21.31 -9.58
N GLU A 424 0.63 -20.21 -9.30
CA GLU A 424 0.21 -19.28 -10.37
C GLU A 424 1.38 -18.49 -10.94
N LEU A 425 2.35 -18.09 -10.11
CA LEU A 425 3.56 -17.40 -10.58
C LEU A 425 4.36 -18.29 -11.55
N GLU A 426 4.54 -19.56 -11.23
CA GLU A 426 5.27 -20.53 -12.07
C GLU A 426 4.58 -20.80 -13.41
N ALA A 427 3.26 -20.63 -13.48
CA ALA A 427 2.49 -20.77 -14.70
C ALA A 427 2.60 -19.55 -15.64
N LEU A 428 3.14 -18.42 -15.17
CA LEU A 428 3.27 -17.21 -15.99
C LEU A 428 4.32 -17.38 -17.09
N PRO A 429 4.06 -16.88 -18.32
CA PRO A 429 5.00 -17.02 -19.44
C PRO A 429 6.39 -16.44 -19.18
N SER A 430 6.49 -15.34 -18.44
CA SER A 430 7.77 -14.67 -18.17
C SER A 430 8.50 -15.17 -16.91
N TYR A 431 7.96 -16.15 -16.17
CA TYR A 431 8.62 -16.71 -14.99
C TYR A 431 10.03 -17.22 -15.32
N ALA A 432 10.18 -17.89 -16.46
CA ALA A 432 11.45 -18.43 -16.93
C ALA A 432 12.55 -17.37 -17.08
N GLN A 433 12.20 -16.14 -17.49
CA GLN A 433 13.15 -15.03 -17.61
C GLN A 433 13.78 -14.65 -16.26
N TYR A 434 13.04 -14.83 -15.16
CA TYR A 434 13.46 -14.44 -13.82
C TYR A 434 13.86 -15.65 -12.95
N ARG A 435 13.83 -16.87 -13.48
CA ARG A 435 14.09 -18.12 -12.75
C ARG A 435 15.37 -18.08 -11.92
N ALA A 436 16.46 -17.54 -12.47
CA ALA A 436 17.74 -17.44 -11.78
C ALA A 436 17.69 -16.61 -10.48
N TYR A 437 16.73 -15.70 -10.36
CA TYR A 437 16.47 -14.93 -9.15
C TYR A 437 15.35 -15.52 -8.30
N LEU A 438 14.32 -16.10 -8.93
CA LEU A 438 13.12 -16.58 -8.27
C LEU A 438 13.31 -17.95 -7.60
N GLU A 439 14.07 -18.89 -8.16
CA GLU A 439 14.22 -20.23 -7.56
C GLU A 439 14.97 -20.22 -6.23
N PRO A 440 16.13 -19.54 -6.09
CA PRO A 440 16.80 -19.44 -4.80
C PRO A 440 15.91 -18.74 -3.77
N PHE A 441 15.14 -17.74 -4.21
CA PHE A 441 14.24 -16.99 -3.35
C PHE A 441 13.02 -17.84 -2.92
N LYS A 442 12.40 -18.57 -3.85
CA LYS A 442 11.33 -19.55 -3.58
C LYS A 442 11.78 -20.53 -2.51
N LYS A 443 12.99 -21.08 -2.63
CA LYS A 443 13.52 -22.01 -1.64
C LYS A 443 13.56 -21.40 -0.24
N LEU A 444 14.05 -20.17 -0.11
CA LEU A 444 14.05 -19.46 1.19
C LEU A 444 12.63 -19.29 1.73
N VAL A 445 11.68 -18.89 0.88
CA VAL A 445 10.28 -18.66 1.25
C VAL A 445 9.61 -19.95 1.72
N MET A 446 9.74 -21.04 0.96
CA MET A 446 9.09 -22.33 1.25
C MET A 446 9.70 -23.06 2.45
N ASP A 447 11.01 -22.86 2.67
CA ASP A 447 11.72 -23.32 3.87
C ASP A 447 11.43 -22.41 5.09
N MET A 448 10.67 -21.31 4.91
CA MET A 448 10.40 -20.27 5.92
C MET A 448 11.68 -19.81 6.64
N LYS A 449 12.78 -19.71 5.88
CA LYS A 449 14.09 -19.37 6.45
C LYS A 449 14.12 -17.88 6.78
N SER A 450 13.74 -17.55 8.02
CA SER A 450 13.78 -16.18 8.52
C SER A 450 15.16 -15.55 8.30
N TRP A 451 15.18 -14.30 7.85
CA TRP A 451 16.38 -13.50 7.92
C TRP A 451 16.64 -13.06 9.36
N ASP A 452 17.88 -12.66 9.61
CA ASP A 452 18.31 -12.12 10.91
C ASP A 452 18.53 -10.61 10.74
N GLU A 453 17.74 -9.82 11.47
CA GLU A 453 17.77 -8.35 11.45
C GLU A 453 18.90 -7.75 12.31
N GLN A 454 19.58 -8.57 13.10
CA GLN A 454 20.64 -8.13 14.03
C GLN A 454 22.04 -8.20 13.42
N VAL A 455 22.17 -8.66 12.18
CA VAL A 455 23.45 -8.85 11.50
C VAL A 455 23.74 -7.69 10.55
N ASP A 456 24.97 -7.17 10.60
CA ASP A 456 25.50 -6.23 9.60
C ASP A 456 25.41 -6.82 8.19
N PHE A 457 24.47 -6.29 7.39
CA PHE A 457 24.19 -6.84 6.06
C PHE A 457 25.30 -6.56 5.05
N ARG A 458 26.19 -5.58 5.30
CA ARG A 458 27.31 -5.25 4.39
C ARG A 458 28.17 -6.46 4.08
N LYS A 459 28.37 -7.35 5.05
CA LYS A 459 29.16 -8.59 4.93
C LYS A 459 28.63 -9.48 3.79
N ARG A 460 27.30 -9.64 3.70
CA ARG A 460 26.64 -10.44 2.65
C ARG A 460 26.70 -9.78 1.28
N TRP A 461 26.81 -8.46 1.25
CA TRP A 461 26.94 -7.66 0.02
C TRP A 461 28.38 -7.42 -0.41
N LYS A 462 29.36 -7.81 0.41
CA LYS A 462 30.79 -7.51 0.21
C LYS A 462 31.04 -6.00 0.06
N ILE A 463 30.35 -5.19 0.87
CA ILE A 463 30.58 -3.74 0.93
C ILE A 463 31.70 -3.49 1.94
N THR A 464 32.88 -3.19 1.43
CA THR A 464 34.06 -2.86 2.22
C THR A 464 33.90 -1.46 2.86
N PRO A 465 34.17 -1.30 4.17
CA PRO A 465 34.28 0.02 4.79
C PRO A 465 35.40 0.85 4.15
N ALA A 466 35.26 2.18 4.14
CA ALA A 466 36.21 3.07 3.44
C ALA A 466 37.67 2.93 3.94
N ASN A 467 37.86 2.57 5.22
CA ASN A 467 39.18 2.52 5.87
C ASN A 467 39.97 1.22 5.63
N GLU A 468 39.39 0.18 5.03
CA GLU A 468 40.13 -1.05 4.69
C GLU A 468 40.89 -0.93 3.35
N LYS A 469 40.63 0.11 2.54
CA LYS A 469 41.38 0.35 1.30
C LYS A 469 42.76 0.97 1.53
N SER A 470 42.99 1.69 2.64
CA SER A 470 44.30 2.30 2.89
C SER A 470 45.37 1.31 3.34
N SER A 471 44.98 0.16 3.90
CA SER A 471 45.90 -0.89 4.35
C SER A 471 46.23 -1.91 3.26
N ALA A 472 45.34 -2.16 2.29
CA ALA A 472 45.62 -3.05 1.16
C ALA A 472 46.57 -2.44 0.12
N ASP A 473 46.50 -1.12 -0.11
CA ASP A 473 47.39 -0.44 -1.05
C ASP A 473 48.80 -0.21 -0.46
N TYR A 474 48.98 -0.29 0.87
CA TYR A 474 50.29 -0.21 1.53
C TYR A 474 51.06 -1.54 1.56
N GLN A 475 50.39 -2.68 1.37
CA GLN A 475 51.05 -4.01 1.32
C GLN A 475 51.50 -4.43 -0.08
N ILE A 476 51.21 -3.65 -1.11
CA ILE A 476 51.69 -3.88 -2.49
C ILE A 476 52.93 -3.01 -2.81
N MET A 477 53.40 -2.17 -1.86
CA MET A 477 54.57 -1.32 -2.03
C MET A 477 55.68 -1.54 -0.98
N VAL A 478 55.81 -2.75 -0.41
CA VAL A 478 56.98 -3.14 0.41
C VAL A 478 57.66 -4.37 -0.18
#